data_AF-A0A974XN82-F1
#
_entry.id   AF-A0A974XN82-F1
#
_cell.length_a   1.000
_cell.length_b   1.000
_cell.length_c   1.000
_cell.angle_alpha   90.00
_cell.angle_beta   90.00
_cell.angle_gamma   90.00
#
_symmetry.space_group_name_H-M   'P 1'
#
loop_
_entity.id
_entity.type
_entity.pdbx_description
1 polymer ?
#
loop_
_entity_poly.entity_id
_entity_poly.type
_entity_poly.pdbx_seq_one_letter_code
_entity_poly.pdbx_strand_id
1 'polypeptide(L)'
;MSPAIAHCRMLCKQLWLSSSNVRPWLIYGLLLLFWYLLTLFQHHSFEMGWGLVALVISLPFVPFVMVYLLLELRRHWLLLRRAPGRSRHRYLLYCLIELILIVLFLMQFV
;
A
#
# COMPACT_ATOMS: atom_id res chain seq x y z
N MET A 1 11.94 -16.05 -27.84
CA MET A 1 11.57 -15.57 -26.49
C MET A 1 12.83 -15.62 -25.61
N SER A 2 13.39 -14.46 -25.25
CA SER A 2 14.72 -14.40 -24.60
C SER A 2 14.70 -14.94 -23.16
N PRO A 3 15.69 -15.76 -22.75
CA PRO A 3 15.76 -16.40 -21.43
C PRO A 3 15.83 -15.40 -20.26
N ALA A 4 16.27 -14.16 -20.51
CA ALA A 4 16.30 -13.07 -19.53
C ALA A 4 14.91 -12.70 -18.98
N ILE A 5 13.86 -12.79 -19.80
CA ILE A 5 12.48 -12.44 -19.40
C ILE A 5 11.92 -13.51 -18.44
N ALA A 6 12.30 -14.77 -18.64
CA ALA A 6 11.88 -15.88 -17.78
C ALA A 6 12.54 -15.81 -16.40
N HIS A 7 13.83 -15.45 -16.37
CA HIS A 7 14.58 -15.29 -15.11
C HIS A 7 14.06 -14.11 -14.28
N CYS A 8 13.73 -12.98 -14.93
CA CYS A 8 13.13 -11.82 -14.26
C CYS A 8 11.73 -12.15 -13.70
N ARG A 9 10.92 -12.96 -14.41
CA ARG A 9 9.63 -13.46 -13.88
C ARG A 9 9.81 -14.40 -12.68
N MET A 10 10.84 -15.24 -12.66
CA MET A 10 11.11 -16.14 -11.53
C MET A 10 11.63 -15.39 -10.31
N LEU A 11 12.57 -14.45 -10.48
CA LEU A 11 13.04 -13.58 -9.41
C LEU A 11 11.92 -12.70 -8.85
N CYS A 12 11.08 -12.13 -9.72
CA CYS A 12 9.91 -11.38 -9.29
C CYS A 12 8.94 -12.29 -8.53
N LYS A 13 8.74 -13.55 -8.94
CA LYS A 13 7.92 -14.53 -8.18
C LYS A 13 8.52 -14.94 -6.83
N GLN A 14 9.85 -15.02 -6.72
CA GLN A 14 10.55 -15.42 -5.48
C GLN A 14 10.56 -14.30 -4.44
N LEU A 15 10.87 -13.06 -4.84
CA LEU A 15 10.70 -11.88 -3.99
C LEU A 15 9.23 -11.72 -3.54
N TRP A 16 8.29 -12.10 -4.40
CA TRP A 16 6.84 -12.03 -4.20
C TRP A 16 6.25 -13.08 -3.25
N LEU A 17 6.92 -14.22 -3.05
CA LEU A 17 6.53 -15.22 -2.03
C LEU A 17 7.17 -14.93 -0.66
N SER A 18 8.36 -14.32 -0.63
CA SER A 18 9.05 -14.04 0.63
C SER A 18 8.34 -12.98 1.49
N SER A 19 7.59 -12.07 0.86
CA SER A 19 6.84 -11.01 1.58
C SER A 19 5.54 -11.51 2.23
N SER A 20 5.06 -12.73 1.92
CA SER A 20 3.74 -13.19 2.36
C SER A 20 3.70 -13.83 3.75
N ASN A 21 4.82 -13.90 4.46
CA ASN A 21 4.89 -14.52 5.79
C ASN A 21 4.71 -13.51 6.95
N VAL A 22 4.73 -12.21 6.64
CA VAL A 22 4.31 -11.16 7.59
C VAL A 22 2.79 -11.00 7.45
N ARG A 23 2.05 -11.06 8.56
CA ARG A 23 0.58 -11.00 8.54
C ARG A 23 0.15 -9.72 7.81
N PRO A 24 -0.55 -9.78 6.66
CA PRO A 24 -0.89 -8.59 5.86
C PRO A 24 -1.70 -7.56 6.65
N TRP A 25 -2.49 -8.04 7.62
CA TRP A 25 -3.20 -7.22 8.60
C TRP A 25 -2.32 -6.30 9.44
N LEU A 26 -1.12 -6.74 9.82
CA LEU A 26 -0.17 -5.90 10.57
C LEU A 26 0.33 -4.73 9.71
N ILE A 27 0.60 -4.99 8.42
CA ILE A 27 1.04 -3.97 7.48
C ILE A 27 -0.08 -2.93 7.28
N TYR A 28 -1.32 -3.36 7.07
CA TYR A 28 -2.45 -2.43 6.94
C TYR A 28 -2.68 -1.63 8.22
N GLY A 29 -2.57 -2.26 9.39
CA GLY A 29 -2.68 -1.57 10.68
C GLY A 29 -1.57 -0.52 10.87
N LEU A 30 -0.34 -0.86 10.50
CA LEU A 30 0.79 0.07 10.57
C LEU A 30 0.63 1.24 9.58
N LEU A 31 0.14 0.97 8.36
CA LEU A 31 -0.16 2.02 7.38
C LEU A 31 -1.27 2.96 7.88
N LEU A 32 -2.30 2.41 8.52
CA LEU A 32 -3.38 3.22 9.08
C LEU A 32 -2.88 4.09 10.25
N LEU A 33 -2.05 3.54 11.12
CA LEU A 33 -1.40 4.30 12.20
C LEU A 33 -0.49 5.39 11.65
N PHE A 34 0.31 5.06 10.63
CA PHE A 34 1.18 6.01 9.96
C PHE A 34 0.38 7.15 9.33
N TRP A 35 -0.72 6.84 8.63
CA TRP A 35 -1.65 7.83 8.10
C TRP A 35 -2.19 8.75 9.21
N TYR A 36 -2.68 8.18 10.31
CA TYR A 36 -3.22 8.95 11.43
C TYR A 36 -2.18 9.90 12.06
N LEU A 37 -0.95 9.40 12.28
CA LEU A 37 0.15 10.22 12.81
C LEU A 37 0.54 11.35 11.85
N LEU A 38 0.54 11.08 10.54
CA LEU A 38 0.76 12.10 9.51
C LEU A 38 -0.30 13.20 9.57
N THR A 39 -1.58 12.83 9.71
CA THR A 39 -2.69 13.79 9.83
C THR A 39 -2.56 14.65 11.08
N LEU A 40 -2.27 14.03 12.23
CA LEU A 40 -2.03 14.76 13.48
C LEU A 40 -0.83 15.71 13.35
N PHE A 41 0.28 15.24 12.78
CA PHE A 41 1.47 16.04 12.59
C PHE A 41 1.22 17.23 11.67
N GLN A 42 0.50 17.05 10.56
CA GLN A 42 0.11 18.13 9.67
C GLN A 42 -0.81 19.13 10.37
N HIS A 43 -1.85 18.67 11.07
CA HIS A 43 -2.77 19.55 11.79
C HIS A 43 -2.03 20.42 12.83
N HIS A 44 -1.18 19.80 13.64
CA HIS A 44 -0.44 20.52 14.68
C HIS A 44 0.64 21.44 14.12
N SER A 45 1.28 21.04 13.01
CA SER A 45 2.25 21.88 12.31
C SER A 45 1.58 23.10 11.68
N PHE A 46 0.34 22.97 11.19
CA PHE A 46 -0.45 24.10 10.71
C PHE A 46 -0.75 25.11 11.82
N GLU A 47 -1.17 24.65 13.01
CA GLU A 47 -1.41 25.51 14.18
C GLU A 47 -0.14 26.25 14.62
N MET A 48 1.02 25.60 14.55
CA MET A 48 2.31 26.17 14.93
C MET A 48 2.90 27.11 13.86
N GLY A 49 2.30 27.20 12.67
CA GLY A 49 2.84 27.97 11.52
C GLY A 49 3.92 27.24 10.70
N TRP A 50 4.18 25.96 10.98
CA TRP A 50 5.15 25.10 10.29
C TRP A 50 4.51 24.22 9.19
N GLY A 51 3.27 24.54 8.78
CA GLY A 51 2.48 23.73 7.84
C GLY A 51 3.22 23.41 6.53
N LEU A 52 3.98 24.37 5.97
CA LEU A 52 4.79 24.17 4.77
C LEU A 52 5.91 23.14 4.99
N VAL A 53 6.60 23.20 6.13
CA VAL A 53 7.68 22.26 6.45
C VAL A 53 7.13 20.84 6.60
N ALA A 54 6.00 20.70 7.30
CA ALA A 54 5.33 19.42 7.45
C ALA A 54 4.86 18.84 6.10
N LEU A 55 4.36 19.69 5.20
CA LEU A 55 3.91 19.30 3.87
C LEU A 55 5.08 18.85 2.99
N VAL A 56 6.20 19.58 2.97
CA VAL A 56 7.40 19.20 2.20
C VAL A 56 7.98 17.87 2.69
N ILE A 57 7.99 17.65 4.00
CA ILE A 57 8.50 16.41 4.59
C ILE A 57 7.56 15.23 4.26
N SER A 58 6.23 15.41 4.29
CA SER A 58 5.28 14.32 4.02
C SER A 58 5.14 13.99 2.53
N LEU A 59 5.40 14.95 1.64
CA LEU A 59 5.22 14.85 0.19
C LEU A 59 5.92 13.65 -0.49
N PRO A 60 7.16 13.24 -0.13
CA PRO A 60 7.79 12.07 -0.74
C PRO A 60 7.27 10.73 -0.20
N PHE A 61 6.77 10.69 1.03
CA PHE A 61 6.34 9.43 1.66
C PHE A 61 5.02 8.93 1.08
N VAL A 62 4.06 9.83 0.84
CA VAL A 62 2.75 9.43 0.33
C VAL A 62 2.78 8.82 -1.07
N PRO A 63 3.46 9.38 -2.10
CA PRO A 63 3.55 8.74 -3.41
C PRO A 63 4.27 7.38 -3.34
N PHE A 64 5.24 7.22 -2.43
CA PHE A 64 5.90 5.93 -2.22
C PHE A 64 4.93 4.87 -1.65
N VAL A 65 4.18 5.23 -0.61
CA VAL A 65 3.14 4.36 -0.01
C VAL A 65 2.02 4.07 -1.01
N MET A 66 1.63 5.05 -1.82
CA MET A 66 0.67 4.90 -2.92
C MET A 66 1.12 3.86 -3.94
N VAL A 67 2.34 3.99 -4.45
CA VAL A 67 2.88 3.03 -5.42
C VAL A 67 2.92 1.63 -4.81
N TYR A 68 3.33 1.51 -3.55
CA TYR A 68 3.30 0.24 -2.83
C TYR A 68 1.89 -0.36 -2.76
N LEU A 69 0.88 0.42 -2.33
CA LEU A 69 -0.52 -0.01 -2.25
C LEU A 69 -1.09 -0.40 -3.62
N LEU A 70 -0.76 0.33 -4.69
CA LEU A 70 -1.21 0.00 -6.05
C LEU A 70 -0.62 -1.32 -6.56
N LEU A 71 0.67 -1.57 -6.29
CA LEU A 71 1.33 -2.82 -6.66
C LEU A 71 0.71 -4.00 -5.91
N GLU A 72 0.42 -3.80 -4.62
CA GLU A 72 -0.20 -4.81 -3.77
C GLU A 72 -1.66 -5.08 -4.14
N LEU A 73 -2.42 -4.04 -4.46
CA LEU A 73 -3.79 -4.15 -5.01
C LEU A 73 -3.80 -4.91 -6.33
N ARG A 74 -2.87 -4.60 -7.23
CA ARG A 74 -2.71 -5.34 -8.48
C ARG A 74 -2.40 -6.82 -8.21
N ARG A 75 -1.59 -7.12 -7.20
CA ARG A 75 -1.27 -8.48 -6.78
C ARG A 75 -2.51 -9.22 -6.29
N HIS A 76 -3.24 -8.65 -5.33
CA HIS A 76 -4.44 -9.28 -4.77
C HIS A 76 -5.54 -9.42 -5.83
N TRP A 77 -5.66 -8.49 -6.77
CA TRP A 77 -6.59 -8.59 -7.89
C TRP A 77 -6.27 -9.75 -8.85
N LEU A 78 -4.99 -9.94 -9.17
CA LEU A 78 -4.56 -11.07 -10.02
C LEU A 78 -4.76 -12.43 -9.32
N LEU A 79 -4.49 -12.49 -8.01
CA LEU A 79 -4.77 -13.68 -7.20
C LEU A 79 -6.26 -13.95 -7.09
N LEU A 80 -7.07 -12.91 -6.93
CA LEU A 80 -8.53 -12.99 -6.89
C LEU A 80 -9.11 -13.57 -8.19
N ARG A 81 -8.58 -13.18 -9.35
CA ARG A 81 -8.98 -13.74 -10.66
C ARG A 81 -8.62 -15.22 -10.84
N ARG A 82 -7.61 -15.71 -10.13
CA ARG A 82 -7.11 -17.10 -10.24
C ARG A 82 -7.58 -18.02 -9.12
N ALA A 83 -8.14 -17.48 -8.04
CA ALA A 83 -8.47 -18.24 -6.84
C ALA A 83 -9.82 -19.00 -6.96
N PRO A 84 -9.90 -20.26 -6.52
CA PRO A 84 -11.15 -21.01 -6.43
C PRO A 84 -12.08 -20.47 -5.32
N GLY A 85 -13.40 -20.59 -5.53
CA GLY A 85 -14.43 -19.76 -4.90
C GLY A 85 -14.41 -19.57 -3.36
N ARG A 86 -13.85 -20.49 -2.58
CA ARG A 86 -13.87 -20.41 -1.10
C ARG A 86 -12.82 -19.47 -0.50
N SER A 87 -11.68 -19.25 -1.17
CA SER A 87 -10.65 -18.29 -0.73
C SER A 87 -10.85 -16.89 -1.33
N ARG A 88 -11.75 -16.76 -2.32
CA ARG A 88 -12.07 -15.52 -3.04
C ARG A 88 -12.49 -14.36 -2.10
N HIS A 89 -13.29 -14.66 -1.07
CA HIS A 89 -13.75 -13.66 -0.10
C HIS A 89 -12.60 -13.00 0.67
N ARG A 90 -11.54 -13.74 1.01
CA ARG A 90 -10.40 -13.18 1.75
C ARG A 90 -9.61 -12.19 0.89
N TYR A 91 -9.37 -12.54 -0.38
CA TYR A 91 -8.70 -11.65 -1.34
C TYR A 91 -9.54 -10.40 -1.67
N LEU A 92 -10.88 -10.54 -1.74
CA LEU A 92 -11.77 -9.39 -1.90
C LEU A 92 -11.65 -8.41 -0.73
N LEU A 93 -11.63 -8.94 0.50
CA LEU A 93 -11.52 -8.12 1.70
C LEU A 93 -10.18 -7.36 1.73
N TYR A 94 -9.07 -8.01 1.36
CA TYR A 94 -7.78 -7.34 1.21
C TYR A 94 -7.80 -6.23 0.15
N CYS A 95 -8.32 -6.51 -1.05
CA CYS A 95 -8.46 -5.48 -2.08
C CYS A 95 -9.31 -4.28 -1.58
N LEU A 96 -10.38 -4.55 -0.84
CA LEU A 96 -11.28 -3.51 -0.34
C LEU A 96 -10.57 -2.64 0.71
N ILE A 97 -9.84 -3.25 1.65
CA ILE A 97 -9.02 -2.51 2.64
C ILE A 97 -7.95 -1.66 1.95
N GLU A 98 -7.25 -2.22 0.97
CA GLU A 98 -6.24 -1.48 0.21
C GLU A 98 -6.84 -0.30 -0.55
N LEU A 99 -8.02 -0.47 -1.13
CA LEU A 99 -8.72 0.60 -1.84
C LEU A 99 -9.16 1.72 -0.88
N ILE A 100 -9.61 1.37 0.33
CA ILE A 100 -9.90 2.36 1.39
C ILE A 100 -8.64 3.11 1.79
N LEU A 101 -7.52 2.41 2.01
CA LEU A 101 -6.23 3.02 2.36
C LEU A 101 -5.75 3.98 1.26
N ILE A 102 -5.87 3.59 -0.01
CA ILE A 102 -5.56 4.47 -1.15
C ILE A 102 -6.43 5.74 -1.08
N VAL A 103 -7.75 5.61 -0.94
CA VAL A 103 -8.62 6.78 -0.85
C VAL A 103 -8.23 7.69 0.34
N LEU A 104 -7.93 7.12 1.52
CA LEU A 104 -7.48 7.87 2.69
C LEU A 104 -6.20 8.68 2.43
N PHE A 105 -5.20 8.06 1.81
CA PHE A 105 -3.94 8.74 1.48
C PHE A 105 -4.10 9.78 0.36
N LEU A 106 -5.04 9.61 -0.57
CA LEU A 106 -5.37 10.62 -1.58
C LEU A 106 -6.04 11.85 -0.94
N MET A 107 -6.99 11.61 -0.04
CA MET A 107 -7.70 12.69 0.69
C MET A 107 -6.78 13.48 1.63
N GLN A 108 -5.56 13.00 1.91
CA GLN A 108 -4.59 13.72 2.75
C GLN A 108 -4.13 15.05 2.14
N PHE A 109 -4.19 15.19 0.81
CA PHE A 109 -3.72 16.38 0.09
C PHE A 109 -4.85 17.17 -0.59
N VAL A 110 -6.09 16.73 -0.43
CA VAL A 110 -7.29 17.43 -0.89
C VAL A 110 -7.79 18.32 0.24
#